data_AF-A0A5E4R128-F1
#
_entry.id   AF-A0A5E4R128-F1
#
_cell.length_a   1.000
_cell.length_b   1.000
_cell.length_c   1.000
_cell.angle_alpha   90.00
_cell.angle_beta   90.00
_cell.angle_gamma   90.00
#
_symmetry.space_group_name_H-M   'P 1'
#
loop_
_entity.id
_entity.type
_entity.pdbx_description
1 polymer ?
#
loop_
_entity_poly.entity_id
_entity_poly.type
_entity_poly.pdbx_seq_one_letter_code
_entity_poly.pdbx_strand_id
1 'polypeptide(L)'
;MDALKDSLNAMSEMFEQKMSECQQGLDNGPITNTSLAAEFNSFRTFVLSAMNTLQRQVEFLGIEVDRLEMRRRCKMLLVHGVSEDKSEDVTSRVCKVVREHLGDWILCCFHQVIPSLRTSFRKETSSYSGKVCGCSIAG
;
A
#
# COMPACT_ATOMS: atom_id res chain seq x y z
N MET A 1 -10.64 -6.04 -0.86
CA MET A 1 -11.44 -5.08 -0.08
C MET A 1 -12.78 -4.80 -0.75
N ASP A 2 -12.87 -5.02 -2.06
CA ASP A 2 -14.04 -4.75 -2.91
C ASP A 2 -15.27 -5.55 -2.49
N ALA A 3 -15.14 -6.84 -2.21
CA ALA A 3 -16.26 -7.67 -1.74
C ALA A 3 -16.94 -7.14 -0.46
N LEU A 4 -16.16 -6.52 0.44
CA LEU A 4 -16.71 -5.89 1.66
C LEU A 4 -17.43 -4.58 1.34
N LYS A 5 -16.89 -3.78 0.41
CA LYS A 5 -17.52 -2.56 -0.09
C LYS A 5 -18.86 -2.87 -0.77
N ASP A 6 -18.89 -3.91 -1.61
CA ASP A 6 -20.09 -4.35 -2.31
C ASP A 6 -21.16 -4.83 -1.31
N SER A 7 -20.76 -5.56 -0.26
CA SER A 7 -21.66 -5.97 0.81
C SER A 7 -22.27 -4.79 1.57
N LEU A 8 -21.50 -3.73 1.82
CA LEU A 8 -22.01 -2.51 2.47
C LEU A 8 -22.96 -1.72 1.57
N ASN A 9 -22.67 -1.64 0.28
CA ASN A 9 -23.56 -1.02 -0.70
C ASN A 9 -24.90 -1.76 -0.77
N ALA A 10 -24.86 -3.09 -0.87
CA ALA A 10 -26.08 -3.91 -0.88
C ALA A 10 -26.90 -3.72 0.41
N MET A 11 -26.23 -3.61 1.56
CA MET A 11 -26.91 -3.34 2.84
C MET A 11 -27.56 -1.96 2.86
N SER A 12 -26.90 -0.93 2.32
CA SER A 12 -27.45 0.42 2.21
C SER A 12 -28.68 0.44 1.30
N GLU A 13 -28.61 -0.21 0.15
CA GLU A 13 -29.72 -0.32 -0.79
C GLU A 13 -30.92 -1.04 -0.17
N MET A 14 -30.68 -2.17 0.50
CA MET A 14 -31.74 -2.89 1.22
C MET A 14 -32.37 -2.03 2.32
N PHE A 15 -31.56 -1.27 3.06
CA PHE A 15 -32.04 -0.38 4.11
C PHE A 15 -32.89 0.75 3.53
N GLU A 16 -32.43 1.41 2.47
CA GLU A 16 -33.19 2.46 1.79
C GLU A 16 -34.51 1.95 1.23
N GLN A 17 -34.51 0.75 0.64
CA GLN A 17 -35.73 0.10 0.19
C GLN A 17 -36.72 -0.11 1.34
N LYS A 18 -36.28 -0.71 2.45
CA LYS A 18 -37.13 -0.97 3.62
C LYS A 18 -37.64 0.31 4.27
N MET A 19 -36.81 1.36 4.31
CA MET A 19 -37.22 2.67 4.80
C MET A 19 -38.24 3.34 3.86
N SER A 20 -38.11 3.17 2.55
CA SER A 20 -39.09 3.68 1.58
C SER A 20 -40.45 2.99 1.73
N GLU A 21 -40.46 1.66 1.88
CA GLU A 21 -41.67 0.88 2.16
C GLU A 21 -42.35 1.36 3.46
N CYS A 22 -41.56 1.61 4.52
CA CYS A 22 -42.07 2.08 5.80
C CYS A 22 -42.62 3.52 5.71
N GLN A 23 -41.93 4.42 4.98
CA GLN A 23 -42.40 5.79 4.75
C GLN A 23 -43.73 5.83 4.01
N GLN A 24 -43.92 4.99 2.98
CA GLN A 24 -45.21 4.88 2.28
C GLN A 24 -46.34 4.42 3.23
N GLY A 25 -46.04 3.53 4.18
CA GLY A 25 -47.00 3.12 5.20
C GLY A 25 -47.39 4.25 6.16
N LEU A 26 -46.44 5.15 6.48
CA LEU A 26 -46.69 6.33 7.32
C LEU A 26 -47.51 7.39 6.58
N ASP A 27 -47.21 7.65 5.31
CA ASP A 27 -47.88 8.67 4.50
C ASP A 27 -49.35 8.32 4.19
N ASN A 28 -49.67 7.02 4.11
CA ASN A 28 -51.03 6.52 3.88
C ASN A 28 -51.84 6.29 5.18
N GLY A 29 -51.25 6.55 6.35
CA GLY A 29 -51.87 6.33 7.66
C GLY A 29 -52.69 7.52 8.18
N PRO A 30 -53.45 7.35 9.29
CA PRO A 30 -54.23 8.44 9.89
C PRO A 30 -53.35 9.64 10.30
N ILE A 31 -53.90 10.85 10.12
CA ILE A 31 -53.26 12.19 10.15
C ILE A 31 -52.49 12.54 11.46
N THR A 32 -52.50 11.70 12.49
CA THR A 32 -52.00 12.00 13.85
C THR A 32 -50.54 11.61 14.15
N ASN A 33 -49.75 11.13 13.19
CA ASN A 33 -48.44 10.52 13.47
C ASN A 33 -47.23 11.44 13.21
N THR A 34 -47.35 12.76 13.38
CA THR A 34 -46.25 13.72 13.14
C THR A 34 -45.01 13.46 14.01
N SER A 35 -45.18 13.02 15.28
CA SER A 35 -44.07 12.63 16.15
C SER A 35 -43.34 11.39 15.63
N LEU A 36 -44.10 10.37 15.21
CA LEU A 36 -43.54 9.12 14.70
C LEU A 36 -42.78 9.34 13.38
N ALA A 37 -43.26 10.22 12.51
CA ALA A 37 -42.57 10.59 11.28
C ALA A 37 -41.22 11.30 11.56
N ALA A 38 -41.15 12.13 12.60
CA ALA A 38 -39.91 12.79 13.01
C ALA A 38 -38.88 11.80 13.60
N GLU A 39 -39.34 10.88 14.45
CA GLU A 39 -38.50 9.81 15.01
C GLU A 39 -38.00 8.87 13.92
N PHE A 40 -38.87 8.49 12.98
CA PHE A 40 -38.52 7.66 11.83
C PHE A 40 -37.43 8.30 10.96
N ASN A 41 -37.59 9.58 10.62
CA ASN A 41 -36.58 10.30 9.83
C ASN A 41 -35.24 10.45 10.57
N SER A 42 -35.30 10.66 11.89
CA SER A 42 -34.10 10.71 12.73
C SER A 42 -33.37 9.36 12.73
N PHE A 43 -34.10 8.27 12.89
CA PHE A 43 -33.55 6.91 12.83
C PHE A 43 -32.95 6.60 11.46
N ARG A 44 -33.68 6.88 10.38
CA ARG A 44 -33.20 6.67 8.99
C ARG A 44 -31.89 7.41 8.75
N THR A 45 -31.82 8.68 9.13
CA THR A 45 -30.63 9.52 8.95
C THR A 45 -29.47 9.00 9.78
N PHE A 46 -29.71 8.59 11.03
CA PHE A 46 -28.69 8.02 11.89
C PHE A 46 -28.08 6.75 11.29
N VAL A 47 -28.91 5.80 10.84
CA VAL A 47 -28.41 4.53 10.26
C VAL A 47 -27.63 4.79 8.98
N LEU A 48 -28.15 5.60 8.06
CA LEU A 48 -27.43 5.95 6.82
C LEU A 48 -26.09 6.64 7.13
N SER A 49 -26.05 7.51 8.14
CA SER A 49 -24.81 8.16 8.58
C SER A 49 -23.80 7.16 9.14
N ALA A 50 -24.26 6.20 9.96
CA ALA A 50 -23.42 5.15 10.51
C ALA A 50 -22.82 4.25 9.42
N MET A 51 -23.63 3.85 8.44
CA MET A 51 -23.18 3.03 7.30
C MET A 51 -22.17 3.77 6.43
N ASN A 52 -22.41 5.04 6.11
CA ASN A 52 -21.47 5.89 5.39
C ASN A 52 -20.14 6.05 6.15
N THR A 53 -20.21 6.20 7.48
CA THR A 53 -19.02 6.31 8.32
C THR A 53 -18.20 5.02 8.28
N LEU A 54 -18.86 3.87 8.41
CA LEU A 54 -18.21 2.57 8.32
C LEU A 54 -17.55 2.35 6.95
N GLN A 55 -18.24 2.71 5.86
CA GLN A 55 -17.68 2.60 4.51
C GLN A 55 -16.39 3.41 4.36
N ARG A 56 -16.37 4.65 4.86
CA ARG A 56 -15.16 5.50 4.87
C ARG A 56 -14.04 4.92 5.72
N GLN A 57 -14.37 4.33 6.88
CA GLN A 57 -13.37 3.68 7.73
C GLN A 57 -12.73 2.48 7.04
N VAL A 58 -13.51 1.67 6.32
CA VAL A 58 -12.99 0.55 5.54
C VAL A 58 -12.08 1.04 4.41
N GLU A 59 -12.49 2.07 3.66
CA GLU A 59 -11.67 2.66 2.60
C GLU A 59 -10.33 3.19 3.15
N PHE A 60 -10.39 3.91 4.28
CA PHE A 60 -9.20 4.44 4.95
C PHE A 60 -8.23 3.32 5.38
N LEU A 61 -8.75 2.23 5.95
CA LEU A 61 -7.93 1.08 6.32
C LEU A 61 -7.25 0.44 5.12
N GLY A 62 -7.90 0.39 3.95
CA GLY A 62 -7.30 -0.14 2.73
C GLY A 62 -6.08 0.66 2.31
N ILE A 63 -6.22 1.99 2.26
CA ILE A 63 -5.12 2.89 1.94
C ILE A 63 -3.96 2.74 2.93
N GLU A 64 -4.25 2.61 4.22
CA GLU A 64 -3.20 2.52 5.23
C GLU A 64 -2.48 1.15 5.21
N VAL A 65 -3.20 0.07 4.92
CA VAL A 65 -2.59 -1.25 4.68
C VAL A 65 -1.63 -1.18 3.49
N ASP A 66 -2.06 -0.60 2.37
CA ASP A 66 -1.20 -0.46 1.19
C ASP A 66 0.03 0.39 1.50
N ARG A 67 -0.13 1.50 2.23
CA ARG A 67 0.99 2.34 2.69
C ARG A 67 1.96 1.57 3.58
N LEU A 68 1.45 0.76 4.50
CA LEU A 68 2.27 -0.08 5.35
C LEU A 68 3.02 -1.14 4.54
N GLU A 69 2.37 -1.77 3.56
CA GLU A 69 3.05 -2.68 2.64
C GLU A 69 4.14 -1.97 1.86
N MET A 70 3.85 -0.82 1.25
CA MET A 70 4.85 -0.05 0.50
C MET A 70 6.04 0.38 1.37
N ARG A 71 5.80 0.81 2.62
CA ARG A 71 6.86 1.12 3.59
C ARG A 71 7.67 -0.11 3.98
N ARG A 72 7.07 -1.29 4.07
CA ARG A 72 7.81 -2.54 4.32
C ARG A 72 8.63 -2.95 3.11
N ARG A 73 8.13 -2.73 1.90
CA ARG A 73 8.79 -3.08 0.63
C ARG A 73 9.85 -2.07 0.18
N CYS A 74 9.99 -0.91 0.83
CA CYS A 74 10.93 0.14 0.41
C CYS A 74 12.42 -0.25 0.49
N LYS A 75 12.76 -1.32 1.23
CA LYS A 75 14.12 -1.88 1.30
C LYS A 75 14.33 -3.09 0.39
N MET A 76 13.36 -3.42 -0.46
CA MET A 76 13.46 -4.50 -1.42
C MET A 76 13.66 -3.92 -2.82
N LEU A 77 14.67 -4.43 -3.52
CA LEU A 77 14.92 -4.15 -4.92
C LEU A 77 14.49 -5.38 -5.72
N LEU A 78 13.55 -5.22 -6.64
CA LEU A 78 13.15 -6.28 -7.56
C LEU A 78 14.01 -6.17 -8.83
N VAL A 79 14.76 -7.23 -9.13
CA VAL A 79 15.57 -7.33 -10.35
C VAL A 79 14.90 -8.33 -11.28
N HIS A 80 14.49 -7.89 -12.47
CA HIS A 80 13.84 -8.73 -13.46
C HIS A 80 14.80 -9.07 -14.61
N GLY A 81 14.52 -10.16 -15.35
CA GLY A 81 15.29 -10.54 -16.54
C GLY A 81 16.61 -11.24 -16.24
N VAL A 82 16.79 -11.78 -15.04
CA VAL A 82 17.93 -12.63 -14.68
C VAL A 82 17.65 -14.05 -15.13
N SER A 83 18.56 -14.65 -15.90
CA SER A 83 18.46 -16.04 -16.33
C SER A 83 18.60 -16.99 -15.14
N GLU A 84 17.61 -17.86 -14.93
CA GLU A 84 17.59 -18.84 -13.84
C GLU A 84 18.51 -20.03 -14.13
N ASP A 85 19.24 -20.51 -13.11
CA ASP A 85 20.04 -21.73 -13.18
C ASP A 85 19.67 -22.72 -12.06
N LYS A 86 19.84 -24.03 -12.31
CA LYS A 86 19.37 -25.11 -11.42
C LYS A 86 20.15 -25.23 -10.11
N SER A 87 21.37 -24.69 -10.05
CA SER A 87 22.21 -24.66 -8.84
C SER A 87 22.72 -23.24 -8.55
N GLU A 88 21.82 -22.27 -8.57
CA GLU A 88 22.20 -20.87 -8.51
C GLU A 88 22.45 -20.37 -7.07
N ASP A 89 23.63 -19.78 -6.84
CA ASP A 89 23.84 -18.89 -5.70
C ASP A 89 23.29 -17.50 -6.03
N VAL A 90 22.12 -17.21 -5.47
CA VAL A 90 21.42 -15.93 -5.60
C VAL A 90 22.31 -14.75 -5.23
N THR A 91 23.20 -14.93 -4.23
CA THR A 91 24.07 -13.85 -3.74
C THR A 91 25.11 -13.47 -4.79
N SER A 92 25.81 -14.47 -5.34
CA SER A 92 26.79 -14.28 -6.41
C SER A 92 26.17 -13.64 -7.65
N ARG A 93 24.99 -14.11 -8.07
CA ARG A 93 24.32 -13.55 -9.25
C ARG A 93 23.90 -12.10 -9.05
N VAL A 94 23.30 -11.77 -7.90
CA VAL A 94 22.92 -10.38 -7.58
C VAL A 94 24.15 -9.47 -7.55
N CYS A 95 25.25 -9.90 -6.93
CA CYS A 95 26.50 -9.15 -6.91
C CYS A 95 27.05 -8.88 -8.32
N LYS A 96 26.97 -9.88 -9.21
CA LYS A 96 27.38 -9.73 -10.62
C LYS A 96 26.53 -8.70 -11.35
N VAL A 97 25.20 -8.82 -11.28
CA VAL A 97 24.26 -7.91 -11.96
C VAL A 97 24.41 -6.47 -11.45
N VAL A 98 24.54 -6.28 -10.13
CA VAL A 98 24.79 -4.96 -9.53
C VAL A 98 26.14 -4.40 -9.99
N ARG A 99 27.20 -5.22 -10.05
CA ARG A 99 28.52 -4.77 -10.52
C ARG A 99 28.48 -4.35 -12.00
N GLU A 100 27.82 -5.12 -12.85
CA GLU A 100 27.75 -4.89 -14.30
C GLU A 100 26.89 -3.67 -14.68
N HIS A 101 25.85 -3.35 -13.91
CA HIS A 101 24.91 -2.28 -14.25
C HIS A 101 24.97 -1.05 -13.34
N LEU A 102 25.50 -1.18 -12.12
CA LEU A 102 25.56 -0.10 -11.12
C LEU A 102 26.99 0.16 -10.61
N GLY A 103 27.98 -0.65 -11.01
CA GLY A 103 29.35 -0.63 -10.48
C GLY A 103 30.08 0.70 -10.62
N ASP A 104 29.86 1.43 -11.71
CA ASP A 104 30.49 2.73 -11.94
C ASP A 104 29.89 3.85 -11.08
N TRP A 105 28.65 3.70 -10.61
CA TRP A 105 27.95 4.72 -9.80
C TRP A 105 28.18 4.52 -8.28
N ILE A 106 28.51 3.30 -7.87
CA ILE A 106 28.68 2.92 -6.46
C ILE A 106 29.93 3.56 -5.83
N LEU A 107 31.00 3.82 -6.60
CA LEU A 107 32.21 4.46 -6.04
C LEU A 107 31.95 5.89 -5.53
N CYS A 108 30.94 6.59 -6.06
CA CYS A 108 30.60 7.95 -5.65
C CYS A 108 29.67 8.04 -4.44
N CYS A 109 28.85 7.02 -4.14
CA CYS A 109 27.79 7.14 -3.12
C CYS A 109 27.93 6.20 -1.91
N PHE A 110 28.82 5.19 -1.92
CA PHE A 110 28.81 4.12 -0.91
C PHE A 110 29.51 4.42 0.43
N HIS A 111 29.85 5.67 0.74
CA HIS A 111 30.44 5.97 2.05
C HIS A 111 29.42 5.93 3.21
N GLN A 112 28.10 5.81 2.97
CA GLN A 112 27.14 6.11 4.04
C GLN A 112 25.99 5.13 4.34
N VAL A 113 25.67 4.08 3.55
CA VAL A 113 24.30 3.50 3.68
C VAL A 113 24.17 2.01 4.03
N ILE A 114 25.13 1.09 3.77
CA ILE A 114 24.90 -0.35 4.09
C ILE A 114 26.16 -1.06 4.62
N PRO A 115 26.28 -1.29 5.95
CA PRO A 115 27.42 -2.02 6.54
C PRO A 115 27.49 -3.51 6.17
N SER A 116 26.34 -4.15 5.89
CA SER A 116 26.23 -5.61 5.71
C SER A 116 26.82 -6.14 4.40
N LEU A 117 27.00 -5.31 3.36
CA LEU A 117 27.59 -5.73 2.08
C LEU A 117 29.10 -5.46 2.00
N ARG A 118 29.66 -4.77 3.01
CA ARG A 118 31.06 -4.34 3.05
C ARG A 118 32.04 -5.51 3.20
N THR A 119 31.59 -6.62 3.80
CA THR A 119 32.44 -7.78 4.10
C THR A 119 32.65 -8.72 2.93
N SER A 120 31.68 -8.85 2.01
CA SER A 120 31.85 -9.67 0.78
C SER A 120 32.68 -8.95 -0.28
N PHE A 121 32.45 -7.65 -0.51
CA PHE A 121 33.18 -6.92 -1.57
C PHE A 121 34.66 -6.68 -1.26
N ARG A 122 35.06 -6.62 0.02
CA ARG A 122 36.45 -6.33 0.42
C ARG A 122 37.41 -7.51 0.23
N LYS A 123 36.91 -8.74 0.11
CA LYS A 123 37.77 -9.93 -0.04
C LYS A 123 38.24 -10.18 -1.48
N GLU A 124 37.60 -9.58 -2.49
CA GLU A 124 37.99 -9.77 -3.90
C GLU A 124 38.82 -8.62 -4.50
N THR A 125 38.90 -7.45 -3.86
CA THR A 125 39.66 -6.31 -4.40
C THR A 125 41.18 -6.37 -4.15
N SER A 126 41.71 -7.44 -3.56
CA SER A 126 43.16 -7.59 -3.33
C SER A 126 43.96 -7.86 -4.61
N SER A 127 43.32 -8.10 -5.76
CA SER A 127 43.99 -8.59 -6.98
C SER A 127 44.08 -7.59 -8.12
N TYR A 128 43.71 -6.31 -7.96
CA TYR A 128 43.89 -5.31 -9.01
C TYR A 128 44.63 -4.08 -8.50
N SER A 129 45.92 -4.09 -8.83
CA SER A 129 46.84 -2.97 -8.87
C SER A 129 46.23 -1.75 -9.56
N GLY A 130 46.29 -0.61 -8.85
CA GLY A 130 46.60 0.70 -9.40
C GLY A 130 45.65 1.27 -10.47
N LYS A 131 44.67 2.07 -10.03
CA LYS A 131 44.27 3.32 -10.69
C LYS A 131 43.61 4.23 -9.65
N VAL A 132 44.41 5.17 -9.15
CA VAL A 132 43.94 6.28 -8.30
C VAL A 132 43.17 7.23 -9.21
N CYS A 133 41.84 7.27 -9.10
CA CYS A 133 41.05 8.29 -9.77
C CYS A 133 41.15 9.57 -8.93
N GLY A 134 41.97 10.52 -9.37
CA GLY A 134 42.10 11.84 -8.76
C GLY A 134 40.89 12.70 -9.11
N CYS A 135 39.91 12.79 -8.21
CA CYS A 135 38.93 13.88 -8.24
C CYS A 135 39.49 15.07 -7.49
N SER A 136 40.05 16.02 -8.24
CA SER A 136 40.28 17.38 -7.76
C SER A 136 38.92 18.07 -7.63
N ILE A 137 38.56 18.49 -6.41
CA ILE A 137 37.38 19.34 -6.17
C ILE A 137 37.82 20.77 -6.52
N ALA A 138 37.35 21.28 -7.64
CA ALA A 138 37.53 22.68 -8.02
C ALA A 138 36.29 23.49 -7.60
N GLY A 139 36.55 24.50 -6.75
CA GLY A 139 35.82 25.77 -6.66
C GLY A 139 34.38 25.74 -6.19
#